data_AF-A0A950B2J4-F1
#
_entry.id   AF-A0A950B2J4-F1
#
_cell.length_a   1.000
_cell.length_b   1.000
_cell.length_c   1.000
_cell.angle_alpha   90.00
_cell.angle_beta   90.00
_cell.angle_gamma   90.00
#
_symmetry.space_group_name_H-M   'P 1'
#
loop_
_entity.id
_entity.type
_entity.pdbx_description
1 polymer ?
#
loop_
_entity_poly.entity_id
_entity_poly.type
_entity_poly.pdbx_seq_one_letter_code
_entity_poly.pdbx_strand_id
1 'polypeptide(L)'
;MRRQRRTRTYLAGAIVATLVGAVLALIPTPSFSLQRGMRVYDDAPALGAVAGAANTILAHHESVSEFRMIGVSWAGSVKQDLTVRTSYNGTWSAWHTLGPADYGSDPGSKDAKEARPGRTVSEPIWVGRADAYQVRAPSGLTDLRVHLVRETGPQLHITATESTAHAAAPMPPINTRASWGARPPVTSPEYASTVQMAFIYHTVGSNDYAPGDVPAILRGIQSYHMDTNGWNDIGYNFLIDRFGDIWEGRAGGMDRPVIGAQVLGFNSGST
;
A
#
# COMPACT_ATOMS: atom_id res chain seq x y z
N MET A 1 -91.78 -25.07 5.31
CA MET A 1 -91.14 -25.46 6.59
C MET A 1 -90.63 -26.89 6.49
N ARG A 2 -89.31 -27.09 6.37
CA ARG A 2 -88.68 -28.43 6.47
C ARG A 2 -87.28 -28.27 7.04
N ARG A 3 -87.09 -28.74 8.28
CA ARG A 3 -85.78 -28.90 8.93
C ARG A 3 -85.02 -30.03 8.24
N GLN A 4 -83.73 -29.83 7.98
CA GLN A 4 -82.76 -30.92 8.09
C GLN A 4 -81.47 -30.40 8.71
N ARG A 5 -81.15 -30.94 9.88
CA ARG A 5 -79.82 -30.91 10.49
C ARG A 5 -78.96 -31.93 9.75
N ARG A 6 -77.72 -31.56 9.41
CA ARG A 6 -76.62 -32.52 9.24
C ARG A 6 -75.41 -32.07 10.04
N THR A 7 -74.70 -33.08 10.49
CA THR A 7 -73.82 -33.12 11.65
C THR A 7 -72.37 -32.93 11.24
N ARG A 8 -71.62 -32.24 12.11
CA ARG A 8 -70.15 -32.18 12.33
C ARG A 8 -69.22 -32.93 11.37
N THR A 9 -68.15 -32.25 10.97
CA THR A 9 -66.78 -32.77 11.13
C THR A 9 -65.80 -31.58 11.21
N TYR A 10 -65.02 -31.49 12.29
CA TYR A 10 -63.89 -30.56 12.40
C TYR A 10 -62.64 -31.31 11.93
N LEU A 11 -62.06 -30.91 10.80
CA LEU A 11 -60.68 -31.23 10.48
C LEU A 11 -59.83 -29.99 10.78
N ALA A 12 -58.98 -30.11 11.81
CA ALA A 12 -57.87 -29.21 12.05
C ALA A 12 -56.85 -29.41 10.92
N GLY A 13 -56.86 -28.52 9.93
CA GLY A 13 -55.81 -28.43 8.92
C GLY A 13 -54.65 -27.61 9.46
N ALA A 14 -53.51 -28.25 9.70
CA ALA A 14 -52.26 -27.58 9.99
C ALA A 14 -51.79 -26.81 8.75
N ILE A 15 -51.77 -25.48 8.83
CA ILE A 15 -51.13 -24.63 7.82
C ILE A 15 -49.63 -24.67 8.10
N VAL A 16 -48.90 -25.49 7.33
CA VAL A 16 -47.43 -25.36 7.23
C VAL A 16 -47.17 -24.14 6.35
N ALA A 17 -46.94 -22.99 6.99
CA ALA A 17 -46.46 -21.79 6.32
C ALA A 17 -45.00 -22.03 5.90
N THR A 18 -44.77 -22.30 4.62
CA THR A 18 -43.42 -22.30 4.04
C THR A 18 -42.96 -20.84 3.92
N LEU A 19 -42.23 -20.36 4.92
CA LEU A 19 -41.49 -19.10 4.83
C LEU A 19 -40.34 -19.30 3.83
N VAL A 20 -40.55 -18.88 2.58
CA VAL A 20 -39.44 -18.62 1.67
C VAL A 20 -38.77 -17.35 2.15
N GLY A 21 -37.75 -17.50 3.00
CA GLY A 21 -36.84 -16.44 3.35
C GLY A 21 -36.07 -16.03 2.10
N ALA A 22 -36.52 -14.97 1.43
CA ALA A 22 -35.69 -14.26 0.47
C ALA A 22 -34.55 -13.62 1.28
N VAL A 23 -33.43 -14.34 1.39
CA VAL A 23 -32.15 -13.71 1.73
C VAL A 23 -31.87 -12.76 0.57
N LEU A 24 -32.16 -11.48 0.77
CA LEU A 24 -31.55 -10.43 -0.04
C LEU A 24 -30.04 -10.58 0.21
N ALA A 25 -29.37 -11.34 -0.65
CA ALA A 25 -27.93 -11.23 -0.74
C ALA A 25 -27.69 -9.75 -1.06
N LEU A 26 -27.15 -9.01 -0.09
CA LEU A 26 -26.49 -7.76 -0.36
C LEU A 26 -25.44 -8.11 -1.41
N ILE A 27 -25.77 -7.87 -2.68
CA ILE A 27 -24.78 -7.87 -3.73
C ILE A 27 -23.84 -6.76 -3.29
N PRO A 28 -22.59 -7.04 -2.89
CA PRO A 28 -21.66 -5.98 -2.59
C PRO A 28 -21.59 -5.15 -3.86
N THR A 29 -22.12 -3.93 -3.81
CA THR A 29 -21.94 -2.99 -4.90
C THR A 29 -20.43 -2.85 -5.02
N PRO A 30 -19.81 -3.21 -6.16
CA PRO A 30 -18.40 -2.95 -6.33
C PRO A 30 -18.21 -1.46 -6.09
N SER A 31 -17.48 -1.13 -5.03
CA SER A 31 -17.05 0.24 -4.78
C SER A 31 -16.11 0.57 -5.94
N PHE A 32 -16.66 1.18 -7.00
CA PHE A 32 -15.87 1.73 -8.08
C PHE A 32 -15.05 2.89 -7.52
N SER A 33 -13.91 2.59 -6.92
CA SER A 33 -12.87 3.60 -6.75
C SER A 33 -12.37 3.89 -8.16
N LEU A 34 -12.68 5.07 -8.67
CA LEU A 34 -12.17 5.54 -9.95
C LEU A 34 -10.68 5.81 -9.77
N GLN A 35 -9.87 4.77 -9.94
CA GLN A 35 -8.48 4.74 -9.51
C GLN A 35 -7.65 5.76 -10.30
N ARG A 36 -6.79 6.55 -9.65
CA ARG A 36 -5.91 7.50 -10.35
C ARG A 36 -4.47 6.99 -10.35
N GLY A 37 -3.67 7.48 -11.30
CA GLY A 37 -2.23 7.24 -11.30
C GLY A 37 -1.57 7.90 -10.09
N MET A 38 -0.42 7.39 -9.69
CA MET A 38 0.39 7.97 -8.60
C MET A 38 1.67 8.56 -9.19
N ARG A 39 2.06 9.75 -8.73
CA ARG A 39 3.31 10.42 -9.15
C ARG A 39 4.03 11.02 -7.96
N VAL A 40 5.36 10.91 -7.96
CA VAL A 40 6.24 11.51 -6.96
C VAL A 40 6.50 12.98 -7.32
N TYR A 41 6.44 13.84 -6.32
CA TYR A 41 6.83 15.25 -6.38
C TYR A 41 7.89 15.51 -5.31
N ASP A 42 9.07 15.94 -5.74
CA ASP A 42 10.19 16.25 -4.85
C ASP A 42 10.07 17.69 -4.33
N ASP A 43 10.19 17.84 -3.02
CA ASP A 43 10.20 19.12 -2.32
C ASP A 43 11.53 19.29 -1.55
N ALA A 44 11.99 20.53 -1.47
CA ALA A 44 13.25 20.92 -0.85
C ALA A 44 12.98 22.02 0.20
N PRO A 45 12.39 21.66 1.35
CA PRO A 45 12.00 22.62 2.36
C PRO A 45 13.20 23.30 3.00
N ALA A 46 13.03 24.58 3.38
CA ALA A 46 14.00 25.27 4.21
C ALA A 46 14.13 24.57 5.58
N LEU A 47 15.35 24.47 6.08
CA LEU A 47 15.65 23.85 7.37
C LEU A 47 15.71 24.94 8.45
N GLY A 48 14.84 24.83 9.45
CA GLY A 48 14.83 25.70 10.63
C GLY A 48 15.27 24.96 11.89
N ALA A 49 15.90 25.66 12.84
CA ALA A 49 16.15 25.10 14.17
C ALA A 49 14.83 24.97 14.96
N VAL A 50 14.69 23.93 15.77
CA VAL A 50 13.55 23.78 16.68
C VAL A 50 13.83 24.47 18.01
N ALA A 51 12.99 25.44 18.39
CA ALA A 51 13.11 26.11 19.68
C ALA A 51 13.02 25.10 20.84
N GLY A 52 14.03 25.09 21.71
CA GLY A 52 14.08 24.21 22.89
C GLY A 52 14.52 22.76 22.63
N ALA A 53 14.84 22.38 21.38
CA ALA A 53 15.38 21.06 21.05
C ALA A 53 16.78 21.21 20.43
N ALA A 54 17.80 21.20 21.29
CA ALA A 54 19.19 21.13 20.84
C ALA A 54 19.36 19.90 19.94
N ASN A 55 19.99 20.11 18.78
CA ASN A 55 20.26 19.10 17.76
C ASN A 55 19.06 18.58 16.95
N THR A 56 17.97 19.34 16.83
CA THR A 56 16.85 19.02 15.93
C THR A 56 16.60 20.15 14.93
N ILE A 57 16.46 19.78 13.66
CA ILE A 57 15.95 20.66 12.59
C ILE A 57 14.50 20.31 12.27
N LEU A 58 13.74 21.33 11.87
CA LEU A 58 12.38 21.23 11.37
C LEU A 58 12.35 21.71 9.92
N ALA A 59 11.96 20.81 9.04
CA ALA A 59 11.55 21.10 7.69
C ALA A 59 10.03 21.10 7.63
N HIS A 60 9.42 22.08 6.97
CA HIS A 60 7.97 22.15 6.89
C HIS A 60 7.50 22.93 5.67
N HIS A 61 6.29 22.60 5.20
CA HIS A 61 5.50 23.44 4.32
C HIS A 61 4.04 23.38 4.79
N GLU A 62 3.46 24.56 5.02
CA GLU A 62 2.11 24.73 5.57
C GLU A 62 1.01 24.67 4.50
N SER A 63 1.38 24.70 3.21
CA SER A 63 0.42 24.62 2.10
C SER A 63 1.10 24.07 0.85
N VAL A 64 0.82 22.81 0.53
CA VAL A 64 1.21 22.14 -0.72
C VAL A 64 -0.03 21.58 -1.41
N SER A 65 0.08 21.24 -2.70
CA SER A 65 -1.00 20.49 -3.34
C SER A 65 -1.18 19.14 -2.66
N GLU A 66 -2.44 18.69 -2.58
CA GLU A 66 -2.82 17.47 -1.88
C GLU A 66 -1.96 16.28 -2.30
N PHE A 67 -1.52 15.52 -1.29
CA PHE A 67 -0.75 14.30 -1.45
C PHE A 67 -1.34 13.18 -0.58
N ARG A 68 -0.95 11.95 -0.91
CA ARG A 68 -1.47 10.72 -0.29
C ARG A 68 -0.39 9.91 0.43
N MET A 69 0.88 10.05 0.02
CA MET A 69 2.02 9.48 0.71
C MET A 69 3.16 10.48 0.85
N ILE A 70 3.97 10.27 1.87
CA ILE A 70 5.18 11.05 2.13
C ILE A 70 6.34 10.12 2.48
N GLY A 71 7.50 10.39 1.90
CA GLY A 71 8.78 9.83 2.30
C GLY A 71 9.86 10.90 2.26
N VAL A 72 11.07 10.58 2.70
CA VAL A 72 12.18 11.54 2.75
C VAL A 72 13.48 10.91 2.25
N SER A 73 14.40 11.73 1.76
CA SER A 73 15.77 11.29 1.48
C SER A 73 16.78 12.36 1.88
N TRP A 74 18.02 11.96 2.11
CA TRP A 74 19.10 12.86 2.51
C TRP A 74 20.44 12.38 1.93
N ALA A 75 21.43 13.26 1.93
CA ALA A 75 22.77 12.93 1.47
C ALA A 75 23.52 12.06 2.49
N GLY A 76 24.32 11.13 1.99
CA GLY A 76 25.11 10.18 2.78
C GLY A 76 24.38 8.87 3.07
N SER A 77 25.08 7.97 3.75
CA SER A 77 24.64 6.62 4.11
C SER A 77 24.24 6.46 5.59
N VAL A 78 24.19 7.57 6.33
CA VAL A 78 23.85 7.54 7.76
C VAL A 78 22.39 7.15 7.90
N LYS A 79 22.16 5.96 8.45
CA LYS A 79 20.83 5.51 8.87
C LYS A 79 20.40 6.29 10.11
N GLN A 80 19.23 6.91 10.06
CA GLN A 80 18.71 7.74 11.13
C GLN A 80 17.20 7.75 11.10
N ASP A 81 16.55 7.53 12.23
CA ASP A 81 15.10 7.75 12.34
C ASP A 81 14.78 9.24 12.28
N LEU A 82 13.93 9.63 11.33
CA LEU A 82 13.28 10.94 11.26
C LEU A 82 11.84 10.79 11.73
N THR A 83 11.18 11.90 12.06
CA THR A 83 9.74 11.87 12.29
C THR A 83 9.01 12.83 11.39
N VAL A 84 7.84 12.44 10.94
CA VAL A 84 6.96 13.22 10.07
C VAL A 84 5.59 13.35 10.71
N ARG A 85 4.93 14.47 10.49
CA ARG A 85 3.49 14.59 10.65
C ARG A 85 2.91 15.35 9.46
N THR A 86 1.64 15.13 9.21
CA THR A 86 0.93 15.78 8.11
C THR A 86 -0.30 16.51 8.62
N SER A 87 -0.81 17.45 7.84
CA SER A 87 -2.09 18.11 8.10
C SER A 87 -3.01 17.94 6.91
N TYR A 88 -4.30 17.94 7.19
CA TYR A 88 -5.37 18.10 6.21
C TYR A 88 -6.38 19.10 6.73
N ASN A 89 -6.66 20.16 5.96
CA ASN A 89 -7.55 21.26 6.34
C ASN A 89 -7.22 21.83 7.75
N GLY A 90 -5.93 21.98 8.05
CA GLY A 90 -5.42 22.52 9.32
C GLY A 90 -5.45 21.56 10.51
N THR A 91 -5.90 20.31 10.33
CA THR A 91 -5.87 19.29 11.38
C THR A 91 -4.61 18.46 11.27
N TRP A 92 -3.74 18.54 12.27
CA TRP A 92 -2.47 17.82 12.31
C TRP A 92 -2.62 16.39 12.84
N SER A 93 -1.91 15.46 12.20
CA SER A 93 -1.69 14.10 12.69
C SER A 93 -0.76 14.08 13.91
N ALA A 94 -0.71 12.92 14.58
CA ALA A 94 0.40 12.58 15.45
C ALA A 94 1.71 12.50 14.63
N TRP A 95 2.85 12.49 15.34
CA TRP A 95 4.15 12.24 14.73
C TRP A 95 4.32 10.74 14.45
N HIS A 96 4.85 10.42 13.28
CA HIS A 96 5.18 9.07 12.82
C HIS A 96 6.69 8.99 12.56
N THR A 97 7.31 7.88 12.95
CA THR A 97 8.72 7.63 12.64
C THR A 97 8.88 7.15 11.19
N LEU A 98 9.79 7.80 10.46
CA LEU A 98 10.33 7.37 9.18
C LEU A 98 11.75 6.86 9.45
N GLY A 99 11.94 5.55 9.47
CA GLY A 99 13.28 4.98 9.52
C GLY A 99 13.85 4.85 8.11
N PRO A 100 15.18 4.83 7.93
CA PRO A 100 15.80 3.97 6.95
C PRO A 100 15.85 2.60 7.60
N ALA A 101 14.88 1.77 7.28
CA ALA A 101 14.96 0.37 7.65
C ALA A 101 16.00 -0.36 6.78
N ASP A 102 16.28 -1.63 7.06
CA ASP A 102 17.24 -2.47 6.31
C ASP A 102 16.76 -2.88 4.90
N TYR A 103 15.88 -2.06 4.32
CA TYR A 103 15.32 -2.25 3.00
C TYR A 103 16.28 -1.71 1.93
N GLY A 104 16.27 -2.31 0.73
CA GLY A 104 17.21 -1.92 -0.31
C GLY A 104 17.51 -3.01 -1.33
N SER A 105 18.00 -2.57 -2.48
CA SER A 105 18.54 -3.42 -3.53
C SER A 105 19.90 -4.03 -3.16
N ASP A 106 20.17 -5.26 -3.60
CA ASP A 106 21.47 -5.91 -3.39
C ASP A 106 22.61 -5.13 -4.09
N PRO A 107 23.79 -4.95 -3.44
CA PRO A 107 24.95 -4.33 -4.08
C PRO A 107 25.28 -4.99 -5.42
N GLY A 108 25.41 -4.19 -6.48
CA GLY A 108 25.73 -4.67 -7.83
C GLY A 108 24.53 -5.19 -8.66
N SER A 109 23.34 -5.29 -8.07
CA SER A 109 22.09 -5.55 -8.80
C SER A 109 21.76 -4.41 -9.79
N LYS A 110 20.82 -4.63 -10.72
CA LYS A 110 20.35 -3.56 -11.61
C LYS A 110 19.69 -2.42 -10.83
N ASP A 111 18.86 -2.76 -9.84
CA ASP A 111 18.23 -1.77 -8.96
C ASP A 111 19.26 -0.90 -8.24
N ALA A 112 20.37 -1.49 -7.76
CA ALA A 112 21.42 -0.74 -7.08
C ALA A 112 22.23 0.18 -8.01
N LYS A 113 22.28 -0.11 -9.31
CA LYS A 113 22.98 0.73 -10.31
C LYS A 113 22.17 1.97 -10.68
N GLU A 114 20.85 1.84 -10.70
CA GLU A 114 19.91 2.93 -11.00
C GLU A 114 19.48 3.71 -9.75
N ALA A 115 19.76 3.18 -8.55
CA ALA A 115 19.53 3.88 -7.30
C ALA A 115 20.37 5.16 -7.19
N ARG A 116 19.76 6.24 -6.67
CA ARG A 116 20.41 7.56 -6.53
C ARG A 116 21.68 7.44 -5.67
N PRO A 117 22.90 7.50 -6.24
CA PRO A 117 24.11 7.21 -5.49
C PRO A 117 24.36 8.27 -4.42
N GLY A 118 24.82 7.81 -3.24
CA GLY A 118 25.17 8.70 -2.14
C GLY A 118 23.98 9.31 -1.40
N ARG A 119 22.77 8.78 -1.60
CA ARG A 119 21.58 9.16 -0.82
C ARG A 119 21.04 7.99 -0.03
N THR A 120 20.55 8.29 1.17
CA THR A 120 19.68 7.39 1.92
C THR A 120 18.25 7.86 1.73
N VAL A 121 17.33 6.91 1.52
CA VAL A 121 15.91 7.15 1.33
C VAL A 121 15.17 6.50 2.52
N SER A 122 13.98 6.98 2.89
CA SER A 122 13.05 6.27 3.79
C SER A 122 12.01 5.50 3.00
N GLU A 123 11.39 4.50 3.63
CA GLU A 123 10.11 3.97 3.12
C GLU A 123 9.05 5.10 3.11
N PRO A 124 8.10 5.10 2.16
CA PRO A 124 6.99 6.03 2.17
C PRO A 124 5.92 5.57 3.15
N ILE A 125 5.20 6.52 3.75
CA ILE A 125 4.01 6.23 4.57
C ILE A 125 2.74 6.70 3.86
N TRP A 126 1.67 5.90 3.95
CA TRP A 126 0.33 6.36 3.58
C TRP A 126 -0.22 7.29 4.65
N VAL A 127 -0.73 8.45 4.22
CA VAL A 127 -1.26 9.49 5.13
C VAL A 127 -2.72 9.84 4.85
N GLY A 128 -3.41 9.04 4.03
CA GLY A 128 -4.75 9.40 3.57
C GLY A 128 -4.68 10.63 2.68
N ARG A 129 -5.29 11.75 3.07
CA ARG A 129 -5.21 13.03 2.36
C ARG A 129 -4.43 14.01 3.23
N ALA A 130 -3.51 14.76 2.64
CA ALA A 130 -2.75 15.79 3.33
C ALA A 130 -2.42 16.96 2.41
N ASP A 131 -2.38 18.17 2.97
CA ASP A 131 -2.09 19.44 2.30
C ASP A 131 -0.94 20.22 2.95
N ALA A 132 -0.34 19.67 4.03
CA ALA A 132 0.82 20.24 4.70
C ALA A 132 1.63 19.13 5.40
N TYR A 133 2.90 19.40 5.68
CA TYR A 133 3.76 18.48 6.40
C TYR A 133 4.77 19.19 7.29
N GLN A 134 5.23 18.46 8.31
CA GLN A 134 6.40 18.80 9.10
C GLN A 134 7.28 17.57 9.26
N VAL A 135 8.59 17.74 9.12
CA VAL A 135 9.62 16.72 9.29
C VAL A 135 10.61 17.20 10.35
N ARG A 136 10.80 16.39 11.40
CA ARG A 136 11.87 16.57 12.38
C ARG A 136 13.00 15.62 12.07
N ALA A 137 14.21 16.16 12.06
CA ALA A 137 15.41 15.42 11.77
C ALA A 137 16.57 15.88 12.67
N PRO A 138 17.58 15.04 12.95
CA PRO A 138 18.77 15.48 13.64
C PRO A 138 19.53 16.60 12.91
N SER A 139 20.09 17.53 13.67
CA SER A 139 20.99 18.56 13.14
C SER A 139 22.27 17.90 12.60
N GLY A 140 22.57 18.12 11.32
CA GLY A 140 23.72 17.50 10.64
C GLY A 140 23.34 16.73 9.39
N LEU A 141 22.05 16.39 9.24
CA LEU A 141 21.51 15.92 7.96
C LEU A 141 21.64 17.02 6.90
N THR A 142 22.21 16.68 5.76
CA THR A 142 22.39 17.57 4.62
C THR A 142 21.53 17.12 3.45
N ASP A 143 21.10 18.09 2.65
CA ASP A 143 20.32 17.86 1.43
C ASP A 143 19.05 17.02 1.64
N LEU A 144 18.32 17.29 2.73
CA LEU A 144 17.01 16.71 2.99
C LEU A 144 16.07 17.05 1.84
N ARG A 145 15.37 16.03 1.34
CA ARG A 145 14.30 16.11 0.36
C ARG A 145 13.08 15.41 0.91
N VAL A 146 11.91 15.98 0.64
CA VAL A 146 10.62 15.39 0.96
C VAL A 146 9.98 14.94 -0.35
N HIS A 147 9.49 13.71 -0.37
CA HIS A 147 8.92 13.07 -1.55
C HIS A 147 7.42 12.89 -1.32
N LEU A 148 6.61 13.65 -2.06
CA LEU A 148 5.15 13.64 -1.94
C LEU A 148 4.55 12.84 -3.08
N VAL A 149 3.86 11.75 -2.77
CA VAL A 149 3.14 10.97 -3.79
C VAL A 149 1.72 11.50 -3.92
N ARG A 150 1.35 11.94 -5.11
CA ARG A 150 0.05 12.54 -5.41
C ARG A 150 -0.73 11.69 -6.40
N GLU A 151 -2.04 11.66 -6.22
CA GLU A 151 -2.97 11.12 -7.21
C GLU A 151 -3.05 12.08 -8.40
N THR A 152 -2.76 11.58 -9.60
CA THR A 152 -2.73 12.36 -10.84
C THR A 152 -3.40 11.62 -11.99
N GLY A 153 -3.90 12.37 -12.96
CA GLY A 153 -4.36 11.84 -14.24
C GLY A 153 -5.79 11.30 -14.26
N PRO A 154 -6.21 10.76 -15.42
CA PRO A 154 -7.53 10.21 -15.62
C PRO A 154 -7.72 8.88 -14.89
N GLN A 155 -8.98 8.47 -14.79
CA GLN A 155 -9.39 7.27 -14.08
C GLN A 155 -8.83 6.02 -14.80
N LEU A 156 -8.13 5.17 -14.05
CA LEU A 156 -7.71 3.84 -14.43
C LEU A 156 -8.92 2.91 -14.32
N HIS A 157 -9.16 2.16 -15.40
CA HIS A 157 -10.15 1.11 -15.41
C HIS A 157 -9.50 -0.17 -14.92
N ILE A 158 -10.02 -0.70 -13.82
CA ILE A 158 -9.50 -1.92 -13.18
C ILE A 158 -10.59 -2.95 -13.24
N THR A 159 -10.26 -4.12 -13.76
CA THR A 159 -11.14 -5.28 -13.68
C THR A 159 -10.73 -6.05 -12.43
N ALA A 160 -11.55 -5.98 -11.38
CA ALA A 160 -11.43 -6.92 -10.27
C ALA A 160 -11.78 -8.32 -10.79
N THR A 161 -10.82 -9.25 -10.73
CA THR A 161 -11.10 -10.67 -10.96
C THR A 161 -11.69 -11.27 -9.70
N GLU A 162 -12.85 -11.92 -9.81
CA GLU A 162 -13.44 -12.69 -8.71
C GLU A 162 -12.50 -13.83 -8.29
N SER A 163 -12.38 -14.00 -6.98
CA SER A 163 -11.67 -15.13 -6.37
C SER A 163 -12.44 -16.42 -6.65
N THR A 164 -11.85 -17.35 -7.41
CA THR A 164 -12.42 -18.70 -7.59
C THR A 164 -11.87 -19.63 -6.50
N ALA A 165 -12.75 -20.07 -5.60
CA ALA A 165 -12.42 -21.06 -4.58
C ALA A 165 -12.18 -22.46 -5.19
N HIS A 166 -11.09 -23.12 -4.80
CA HIS A 166 -10.86 -24.54 -5.07
C HIS A 166 -10.47 -25.28 -3.79
N ALA A 167 -10.87 -26.54 -3.63
CA ALA A 167 -10.62 -27.31 -2.41
C ALA A 167 -9.47 -28.32 -2.62
N ALA A 168 -8.30 -28.00 -2.07
CA ALA A 168 -7.21 -28.89 -1.63
C ALA A 168 -6.12 -27.98 -1.06
N ALA A 169 -6.24 -27.58 0.22
CA ALA A 169 -5.59 -26.39 0.81
C ALA A 169 -5.19 -25.38 -0.27
N PRO A 170 -6.18 -24.79 -0.97
CA PRO A 170 -5.91 -23.97 -2.14
C PRO A 170 -4.87 -22.92 -1.79
N MET A 171 -3.95 -22.69 -2.73
CA MET A 171 -3.19 -21.44 -2.74
C MET A 171 -4.16 -20.31 -2.37
N PRO A 172 -3.87 -19.53 -1.30
CA PRO A 172 -4.75 -18.44 -0.93
C PRO A 172 -4.99 -17.55 -2.14
N PRO A 173 -6.19 -16.99 -2.31
CA PRO A 173 -6.44 -16.10 -3.44
C PRO A 173 -5.47 -14.91 -3.39
N ILE A 174 -4.78 -14.67 -4.51
CA ILE A 174 -3.85 -13.56 -4.66
C ILE A 174 -4.42 -12.60 -5.70
N ASN A 175 -4.57 -11.34 -5.29
CA ASN A 175 -4.95 -10.24 -6.15
C ASN A 175 -3.79 -9.92 -7.10
N THR A 176 -4.02 -10.05 -8.40
CA THR A 176 -2.99 -9.88 -9.43
C THR A 176 -2.55 -8.43 -9.58
N ARG A 177 -1.41 -8.20 -10.23
CA ARG A 177 -0.97 -6.86 -10.64
C ARG A 177 -2.02 -6.04 -11.39
N ALA A 178 -2.83 -6.69 -12.22
CA ALA A 178 -3.90 -6.03 -12.95
C ALA A 178 -5.01 -5.51 -12.01
N SER A 179 -5.33 -6.24 -10.95
CA SER A 179 -6.40 -5.90 -9.99
C SER A 179 -6.11 -4.66 -9.15
N TRP A 180 -4.85 -4.24 -9.04
CA TRP A 180 -4.46 -2.99 -8.38
C TRP A 180 -3.85 -1.97 -9.34
N GLY A 181 -3.85 -2.24 -10.65
CA GLY A 181 -3.42 -1.28 -11.67
C GLY A 181 -1.92 -1.01 -11.62
N ALA A 182 -1.12 -2.05 -11.42
CA ALA A 182 0.33 -1.96 -11.44
C ALA A 182 0.85 -1.36 -12.74
N ARG A 183 1.77 -0.40 -12.63
CA ARG A 183 2.59 0.05 -13.76
C ARG A 183 3.50 -1.11 -14.23
N PRO A 184 3.87 -1.21 -15.52
CA PRO A 184 4.90 -2.14 -15.96
C PRO A 184 6.25 -1.88 -15.29
N PRO A 185 7.11 -2.91 -15.11
CA PRO A 185 8.48 -2.70 -14.64
C PRO A 185 9.30 -1.92 -15.69
N VAL A 186 10.36 -1.24 -15.27
CA VAL A 186 11.24 -0.44 -16.16
C VAL A 186 11.96 -1.32 -17.18
N THR A 187 12.38 -2.50 -16.74
CA THR A 187 13.14 -3.52 -17.47
C THR A 187 12.64 -4.92 -17.13
N SER A 188 13.06 -5.92 -17.88
CA SER A 188 12.69 -7.32 -17.63
C SER A 188 13.08 -7.78 -16.23
N PRO A 189 12.20 -8.51 -15.50
CA PRO A 189 12.50 -9.05 -14.18
C PRO A 189 13.71 -9.98 -14.16
N GLU A 190 14.36 -10.06 -12.99
CA GLU A 190 15.47 -10.96 -12.72
C GLU A 190 15.02 -12.12 -11.85
N TYR A 191 15.67 -13.28 -12.00
CA TYR A 191 15.27 -14.52 -11.34
C TYR A 191 16.48 -15.18 -10.69
N ALA A 192 16.32 -15.66 -9.46
CA ALA A 192 17.25 -16.58 -8.84
C ALA A 192 17.05 -18.00 -9.39
N SER A 193 17.92 -18.94 -9.02
CA SER A 193 17.73 -20.35 -9.39
C SER A 193 16.59 -21.02 -8.61
N THR A 194 16.42 -20.64 -7.34
CA THR A 194 15.37 -21.12 -6.45
C THR A 194 15.14 -20.12 -5.33
N VAL A 195 13.94 -20.11 -4.75
CA VAL A 195 13.70 -19.48 -3.45
C VAL A 195 14.20 -20.42 -2.35
N GLN A 196 14.92 -19.86 -1.37
CA GLN A 196 15.48 -20.59 -0.22
C GLN A 196 15.01 -20.02 1.11
N MET A 197 14.56 -18.77 1.12
CA MET A 197 14.20 -18.03 2.33
C MET A 197 13.03 -17.09 2.05
N ALA A 198 12.29 -16.74 3.10
CA ALA A 198 11.25 -15.72 3.05
C ALA A 198 11.50 -14.69 4.15
N PHE A 199 11.39 -13.40 3.81
CA PHE A 199 11.48 -12.31 4.76
C PHE A 199 10.11 -11.68 4.96
N ILE A 200 9.65 -11.66 6.21
CA ILE A 200 8.44 -10.94 6.58
C ILE A 200 8.84 -9.50 6.93
N TYR A 201 8.24 -8.56 6.23
CA TYR A 201 8.51 -7.14 6.37
C TYR A 201 7.20 -6.35 6.52
N HIS A 202 7.22 -5.26 7.29
CA HIS A 202 6.07 -4.38 7.43
C HIS A 202 6.30 -3.10 6.61
N THR A 203 5.27 -2.62 5.92
CA THR A 203 5.30 -1.27 5.35
C THR A 203 5.21 -0.27 6.50
N VAL A 204 6.08 0.74 6.51
CA VAL A 204 6.06 1.78 7.54
C VAL A 204 4.75 2.57 7.39
N GLY A 205 4.03 2.82 8.49
CA GLY A 205 2.81 3.63 8.46
C GLY A 205 1.78 3.24 9.52
N SER A 206 0.64 3.94 9.51
CA SER A 206 -0.53 3.52 10.28
C SER A 206 -1.37 2.52 9.49
N ASN A 207 -2.16 1.74 10.22
CA ASN A 207 -3.16 0.85 9.61
C ASN A 207 -4.50 1.56 9.40
N ASP A 208 -4.57 2.89 9.46
CA ASP A 208 -5.85 3.63 9.50
C ASP A 208 -6.45 3.92 8.11
N TYR A 209 -6.27 3.00 7.16
CA TYR A 209 -6.82 3.07 5.80
C TYR A 209 -8.02 2.14 5.61
N ALA A 210 -8.86 2.43 4.61
CA ALA A 210 -10.02 1.61 4.25
C ALA A 210 -9.66 0.55 3.19
N PRO A 211 -10.45 -0.53 3.03
CA PRO A 211 -10.18 -1.56 2.01
C PRO A 211 -10.04 -0.98 0.59
N GLY A 212 -10.86 0.03 0.27
CA GLY A 212 -10.81 0.70 -1.03
C GLY A 212 -9.55 1.53 -1.31
N ASP A 213 -8.75 1.82 -0.28
CA ASP A 213 -7.49 2.56 -0.41
C ASP A 213 -6.33 1.65 -0.84
N VAL A 214 -6.44 0.32 -0.64
CA VAL A 214 -5.32 -0.62 -0.82
C VAL A 214 -4.71 -0.53 -2.22
N PRO A 215 -5.47 -0.54 -3.33
CA PRO A 215 -4.88 -0.38 -4.66
C PRO A 215 -4.11 0.94 -4.84
N ALA A 216 -4.57 2.03 -4.23
CA ALA A 216 -3.87 3.31 -4.28
C ALA A 216 -2.59 3.29 -3.45
N ILE A 217 -2.61 2.63 -2.29
CA ILE A 217 -1.42 2.40 -1.45
C ILE A 217 -0.36 1.65 -2.26
N LEU A 218 -0.72 0.52 -2.88
CA LEU A 218 0.20 -0.30 -3.69
C LEU A 218 0.81 0.50 -4.85
N ARG A 219 0.00 1.25 -5.60
CA ARG A 219 0.50 2.15 -6.65
C ARG A 219 1.41 3.25 -6.12
N GLY A 220 1.12 3.77 -4.93
CA GLY A 220 1.92 4.80 -4.29
C GLY A 220 3.31 4.29 -3.91
N ILE A 221 3.38 3.12 -3.28
CA ILE A 221 4.64 2.42 -2.96
C ILE A 221 5.40 2.12 -4.25
N GLN A 222 4.74 1.54 -5.27
CA GLN A 222 5.37 1.24 -6.55
C GLN A 222 5.98 2.51 -7.19
N SER A 223 5.24 3.61 -7.21
CA SER A 223 5.71 4.87 -7.78
C SER A 223 6.89 5.42 -7.00
N TYR A 224 6.85 5.35 -5.67
CA TYR A 224 7.97 5.76 -4.82
C TYR A 224 9.22 4.91 -5.05
N HIS A 225 9.09 3.59 -5.06
CA HIS A 225 10.23 2.68 -5.26
C HIS A 225 10.90 2.89 -6.62
N MET A 226 10.10 3.10 -7.66
CA MET A 226 10.64 3.29 -9.00
C MET A 226 11.15 4.72 -9.25
N ASP A 227 10.40 5.75 -8.84
CA ASP A 227 10.69 7.14 -9.20
C ASP A 227 11.63 7.82 -8.17
N THR A 228 11.61 7.37 -6.91
CA THR A 228 12.51 7.84 -5.85
C THR A 228 13.71 6.92 -5.68
N ASN A 229 13.50 5.60 -5.49
CA ASN A 229 14.61 4.67 -5.26
C ASN A 229 15.31 4.25 -6.57
N GLY A 230 14.70 4.47 -7.73
CA GLY A 230 15.25 4.07 -9.03
C GLY A 230 15.09 2.58 -9.34
N TRP A 231 14.28 1.86 -8.57
CA TRP A 231 14.12 0.41 -8.74
C TRP A 231 13.30 0.07 -9.98
N ASN A 232 13.49 -1.16 -10.46
CA ASN A 232 12.81 -1.71 -11.62
C ASN A 232 11.28 -1.77 -11.43
N ASP A 233 10.82 -1.97 -10.21
CA ASP A 233 9.41 -2.13 -9.84
C ASP A 233 9.26 -1.95 -8.31
N ILE A 234 8.04 -2.16 -7.77
CA ILE A 234 7.83 -2.37 -6.34
C ILE A 234 8.79 -3.45 -5.81
N GLY A 235 9.37 -3.21 -4.63
CA GLY A 235 10.48 -4.01 -4.12
C GLY A 235 10.06 -5.36 -3.54
N TYR A 236 8.79 -5.50 -3.15
CA TYR A 236 8.26 -6.69 -2.48
C TYR A 236 7.68 -7.66 -3.50
N ASN A 237 7.91 -8.97 -3.33
CA ASN A 237 7.31 -10.01 -4.14
C ASN A 237 5.79 -10.13 -3.90
N PHE A 238 5.39 -10.10 -2.63
CA PHE A 238 4.00 -10.13 -2.20
C PHE A 238 3.75 -9.10 -1.11
N LEU A 239 2.52 -8.59 -1.03
CA LEU A 239 2.07 -7.71 0.05
C LEU A 239 0.80 -8.27 0.67
N ILE A 240 0.66 -8.10 1.98
CA ILE A 240 -0.53 -8.51 2.72
C ILE A 240 -1.08 -7.26 3.39
N ASP A 241 -2.35 -6.93 3.14
CA ASP A 241 -2.98 -5.78 3.78
C ASP A 241 -3.62 -6.15 5.14
N ARG A 242 -4.05 -5.13 5.88
CA ARG A 242 -4.68 -5.31 7.20
C ARG A 242 -6.01 -6.07 7.18
N PHE A 243 -6.62 -6.26 6.01
CA PHE A 243 -7.87 -6.99 5.82
C PHE A 243 -7.64 -8.46 5.49
N GLY A 244 -6.37 -8.84 5.26
CA GLY A 244 -5.94 -10.21 5.00
C GLY A 244 -5.87 -10.57 3.53
N ASP A 245 -6.06 -9.60 2.62
CA ASP A 245 -5.88 -9.84 1.19
C ASP A 245 -4.39 -9.90 0.83
N ILE A 246 -4.04 -10.82 -0.06
CA ILE A 246 -2.69 -10.99 -0.59
C ILE A 246 -2.63 -10.37 -1.98
N TRP A 247 -1.57 -9.62 -2.26
CA TRP A 247 -1.39 -8.88 -3.50
C TRP A 247 -0.07 -9.28 -4.16
N GLU A 248 -0.12 -9.59 -5.45
CA GLU A 248 1.06 -9.75 -6.29
C GLU A 248 1.80 -8.42 -6.37
N GLY A 249 3.02 -8.38 -5.82
CA GLY A 249 3.91 -7.24 -5.87
C GLY A 249 4.73 -7.27 -7.15
N ARG A 250 6.04 -7.52 -7.03
CA ARG A 250 7.02 -7.41 -8.11
C ARG A 250 6.69 -8.26 -9.34
N ALA A 251 6.80 -7.66 -10.52
CA ALA A 251 6.55 -8.34 -11.80
C ALA A 251 7.52 -9.51 -12.05
N GLY A 252 7.05 -10.57 -12.70
CA GLY A 252 7.87 -11.71 -13.14
C GLY A 252 7.20 -13.07 -13.00
N GLY A 253 6.07 -13.14 -12.30
CA GLY A 253 5.27 -14.34 -12.09
C GLY A 253 5.37 -14.84 -10.66
N MET A 254 4.23 -15.16 -10.06
CA MET A 254 4.10 -15.62 -8.67
C MET A 254 4.66 -17.02 -8.43
N ASP A 255 4.87 -17.80 -9.49
CA ASP A 255 5.38 -19.17 -9.49
C ASP A 255 6.88 -19.24 -9.80
N ARG A 256 7.57 -18.09 -9.86
CA ARG A 256 8.97 -17.99 -10.23
C ARG A 256 9.78 -17.30 -9.14
N PRO A 257 11.08 -17.62 -8.99
CA PRO A 257 11.97 -17.02 -8.00
C PRO A 257 12.40 -15.60 -8.41
N VAL A 258 11.44 -14.67 -8.53
CA VAL A 258 11.68 -13.27 -8.88
C VAL A 258 12.54 -12.62 -7.80
N ILE A 259 13.68 -12.07 -8.17
CA ILE A 259 14.54 -11.32 -7.24
C ILE A 259 13.86 -9.99 -6.95
N GLY A 260 13.72 -9.63 -5.67
CA GLY A 260 13.12 -8.37 -5.21
C GLY A 260 14.16 -7.29 -4.83
N ALA A 261 13.71 -6.30 -4.05
CA ALA A 261 14.55 -5.23 -3.48
C ALA A 261 14.14 -4.92 -2.02
N GLN A 262 13.53 -5.90 -1.34
CA GLN A 262 12.95 -5.80 -0.01
C GLN A 262 13.97 -5.80 1.12
N VAL A 263 15.08 -6.54 0.99
CA VAL A 263 16.07 -6.72 2.06
C VAL A 263 17.47 -6.61 1.47
N LEU A 264 18.16 -5.52 1.83
CA LEU A 264 19.47 -5.24 1.28
C LEU A 264 20.46 -6.36 1.59
N GLY A 265 21.05 -6.94 0.54
CA GLY A 265 22.05 -8.01 0.63
C GLY A 265 21.47 -9.42 0.63
N PHE A 266 20.14 -9.57 0.63
CA PHE A 266 19.47 -10.87 0.73
C PHE A 266 18.33 -11.05 -0.29
N ASN A 267 18.20 -10.18 -1.30
CA ASN A 267 17.09 -10.28 -2.26
C ASN A 267 17.23 -11.50 -3.19
N SER A 268 18.46 -11.89 -3.52
CA SER A 268 18.71 -13.04 -4.37
C SER A 268 18.39 -14.36 -3.66
N GLY A 269 17.41 -15.11 -4.17
CA GLY A 269 16.98 -16.39 -3.59
C GLY A 269 16.04 -16.26 -2.39
N SER A 270 15.47 -15.07 -2.17
CA SER A 270 14.45 -14.82 -1.16
C SER A 270 13.13 -14.35 -1.76
N THR A 271 12.08 -14.32 -0.93
CA THR A 271 10.80 -13.67 -1.20
C THR A 271 10.33 -12.86 -0.01
#